data_AF-A0A3L8A6P0-F1
#
_entry.id   AF-A0A3L8A6P0-F1
#
_cell.length_a   1.000
_cell.length_b   1.000
_cell.length_c   1.000
_cell.angle_alpha   90.00
_cell.angle_beta   90.00
_cell.angle_gamma   90.00
#
_symmetry.space_group_name_H-M   'P 1'
#
loop_
_entity.id
_entity.type
_entity.pdbx_description
1 polymer ?
#
loop_
_entity_poly.entity_id
_entity_poly.type
_entity_poly.pdbx_seq_one_letter_code
_entity_poly.pdbx_strand_id
1 'polypeptide(L)'
;MERPAQICQTGNRSSSSSDFIDEQTATRGYAILQTDSNQVDQLIRLQNTLTPLNDNEIAIKYKIQNRRIFLDAESFFFEEGQATLYQNAMYGGLKLDDKGESLLVGLYDENFQYIQPDK
;
A
#
# COMPACT_ATOMS: atom_id res chain seq x y z
N MET A 1 -2.28 -15.72 -11.53
CA MET A 1 -2.85 -16.39 -10.33
C MET A 1 -3.21 -15.23 -9.41
N GLU A 2 -4.49 -14.92 -9.23
CA GLU A 2 -4.88 -13.69 -8.53
C GLU A 2 -4.51 -13.81 -7.05
N ARG A 3 -3.54 -13.00 -6.60
CA ARG A 3 -3.14 -12.98 -5.20
C ARG A 3 -4.26 -12.35 -4.35
N PRO A 4 -4.50 -12.86 -3.13
CA PRO A 4 -5.49 -12.27 -2.23
C PRO A 4 -5.12 -10.81 -1.93
N ALA A 5 -6.12 -9.96 -1.69
CA ALA A 5 -5.89 -8.57 -1.32
C ALA A 5 -5.06 -8.51 -0.03
N GLN A 6 -4.01 -7.71 -0.03
CA GLN A 6 -3.12 -7.53 1.11
C GLN A 6 -3.47 -6.24 1.85
N ILE A 7 -3.27 -6.22 3.17
CA ILE A 7 -3.63 -5.08 3.99
C ILE A 7 -2.39 -4.19 4.18
N CYS A 8 -2.46 -2.96 3.68
CA CYS A 8 -1.44 -1.94 3.92
C CYS A 8 -1.99 -0.87 4.86
N GLN A 9 -1.21 -0.40 5.82
CA GLN A 9 -1.63 0.68 6.73
C GLN A 9 -1.95 1.96 5.92
N THR A 10 -3.19 2.45 6.02
CA THR A 10 -3.64 3.68 5.37
C THR A 10 -3.29 4.86 6.26
N GLY A 11 -2.05 5.32 6.14
CA GLY A 11 -1.64 6.59 6.71
C GLY A 11 -1.22 6.51 8.18
N ASN A 12 -0.02 7.05 8.39
CA ASN A 12 0.46 7.59 9.65
C ASN A 12 0.90 6.59 10.73
N ARG A 13 1.96 5.83 10.41
CA ARG A 13 3.09 5.77 11.36
C ARG A 13 4.13 6.79 10.92
N SER A 14 4.24 7.85 11.72
CA SER A 14 5.42 8.73 11.76
C SER A 14 6.65 7.90 12.14
N SER A 15 7.18 7.18 11.17
CA SER A 15 8.52 6.60 11.14
C SER A 15 8.91 6.59 9.66
N SER A 16 9.06 7.82 9.16
CA SER A 16 9.91 8.21 8.04
C SER A 16 9.83 7.38 6.75
N SER A 17 8.86 7.69 5.87
CA SER A 17 9.13 7.59 4.42
C SER A 17 10.43 8.31 4.04
N SER A 18 10.83 9.32 4.81
CA SER A 18 12.10 10.03 4.70
C SER A 18 13.34 9.15 4.90
N ASP A 19 13.27 8.07 5.68
CA ASP A 19 14.43 7.19 5.94
C ASP A 19 14.73 6.31 4.71
N PHE A 20 13.73 6.13 3.83
CA PHE A 20 13.87 5.42 2.56
C PHE A 20 14.15 6.35 1.37
N ILE A 21 13.94 7.66 1.53
CA ILE A 21 14.20 8.66 0.49
C ILE A 21 15.55 9.34 0.77
N ASP A 22 16.59 8.86 0.11
CA ASP A 22 17.88 9.55 -0.02
C ASP A 22 17.90 10.43 -1.29
N GLU A 23 18.89 11.31 -1.41
CA GLU A 23 19.14 12.09 -2.62
C GLU A 23 19.36 11.21 -3.87
N GLN A 24 19.81 9.96 -3.68
CA GLN A 24 19.97 8.96 -4.74
C GLN A 24 18.75 8.07 -4.96
N THR A 25 17.69 8.18 -4.16
CA THR A 25 16.48 7.39 -4.36
C THR A 25 15.77 7.84 -5.65
N ALA A 26 15.59 6.91 -6.58
CA ALA A 26 14.88 7.22 -7.82
C ALA A 26 13.45 7.68 -7.54
N THR A 27 13.00 8.68 -8.28
CA THR A 27 11.64 9.22 -8.17
C THR A 27 10.56 8.20 -8.55
N ARG A 28 10.94 7.08 -9.17
CA ARG A 28 10.06 5.97 -9.54
C ARG A 28 10.81 4.66 -9.37
N GLY A 29 10.11 3.63 -8.93
CA GLY A 29 10.67 2.29 -8.76
C GLY A 29 9.65 1.32 -8.18
N TYR A 30 10.15 0.29 -7.51
CA TYR A 30 9.40 -0.73 -6.82
C TYR A 30 9.74 -0.70 -5.32
N ALA A 31 8.73 -0.55 -4.50
CA ALA A 31 8.80 -0.72 -3.05
C ALA A 31 8.62 -2.21 -2.77
N ILE A 32 9.55 -2.80 -2.03
CA ILE A 32 9.43 -4.18 -1.59
C ILE A 32 8.76 -4.21 -0.23
N LEU A 33 7.58 -4.78 -0.24
CA LEU A 33 6.77 -5.08 0.91
C LEU A 33 7.01 -6.52 1.33
N GLN A 34 7.04 -6.78 2.63
CA GLN A 34 6.99 -8.12 3.19
C GLN A 34 5.72 -8.23 4.03
N THR A 35 4.94 -9.26 3.75
CA THR A 35 3.72 -9.54 4.50
C THR A 35 4.09 -10.19 5.82
N ASP A 36 3.72 -9.55 6.93
CA ASP A 36 3.89 -10.10 8.27
C ASP A 36 2.83 -11.17 8.59
N SER A 37 2.99 -11.89 9.71
CA SER A 37 2.01 -12.86 10.23
C SER A 37 0.59 -12.30 10.39
N ASN A 38 0.45 -10.97 10.53
CA ASN A 38 -0.83 -10.27 10.63
C ASN A 38 -1.46 -9.91 9.27
N GLN A 39 -0.94 -10.42 8.14
CA GLN A 39 -1.35 -10.04 6.78
C GLN A 39 -1.16 -8.54 6.47
N VAL A 40 -0.27 -7.90 7.24
CA VAL A 40 0.09 -6.49 7.08
C VAL A 40 1.39 -6.39 6.31
N ASP A 41 1.35 -5.70 5.19
CA ASP A 41 2.53 -5.42 4.39
C ASP A 41 3.39 -4.32 5.02
N GLN A 42 4.67 -4.63 5.23
CA GLN A 42 5.66 -3.67 5.70
C GLN A 42 6.70 -3.37 4.63
N LEU A 43 6.99 -2.09 4.41
CA LEU A 43 8.05 -1.65 3.51
C LEU A 43 9.42 -2.04 4.07
N ILE A 44 10.12 -2.92 3.36
CA ILE A 44 11.47 -3.38 3.72
C ILE A 44 12.53 -2.59 2.97
N ARG A 45 12.34 -2.32 1.67
CA ARG A 45 13.31 -1.58 0.84
C ARG A 45 12.68 -0.97 -0.41
N LEU A 46 13.41 -0.06 -1.06
CA LEU A 46 13.12 0.43 -2.40
C LEU A 46 14.11 -0.16 -3.41
N GLN A 47 13.64 -0.53 -4.60
CA GLN A 47 14.46 -1.03 -5.68
C GLN A 47 13.98 -0.52 -7.04
N ASN A 48 14.88 -0.40 -8.00
CA ASN A 48 14.55 0.13 -9.33
C ASN A 48 13.99 -0.96 -10.28
N THR A 49 14.22 -2.23 -9.96
CA THR A 49 13.84 -3.40 -10.77
C THR A 49 12.80 -4.25 -10.05
N LEU A 50 12.04 -5.09 -10.76
CA LEU A 50 11.08 -6.01 -10.12
C LEU A 50 11.78 -7.19 -9.43
N THR A 51 12.94 -7.59 -9.95
CA THR A 51 13.74 -8.71 -9.47
C THR A 51 15.07 -8.22 -8.89
N PRO A 52 15.63 -8.91 -7.87
CA PRO A 52 15.12 -10.13 -7.23
C PRO A 52 13.97 -9.87 -6.23
N LEU A 53 13.04 -10.82 -6.16
CA LEU A 53 11.91 -10.83 -5.22
C LEU A 53 11.81 -12.22 -4.61
N ASN A 54 11.74 -12.32 -3.29
CA ASN A 54 11.47 -13.58 -2.60
C ASN A 54 9.98 -13.97 -2.69
N ASP A 55 9.66 -15.23 -2.39
CA ASP A 55 8.27 -15.74 -2.46
C ASP A 55 7.31 -15.01 -1.50
N ASN A 56 7.84 -14.52 -0.37
CA ASN A 56 7.11 -13.72 0.64
C ASN A 56 7.35 -12.21 0.52
N GLU A 57 7.96 -11.75 -0.57
CA GLU A 57 8.16 -10.34 -0.87
C GLU A 57 7.24 -9.92 -2.01
N ILE A 58 6.77 -8.68 -1.95
CA ILE A 58 5.88 -8.12 -2.96
C ILE A 58 6.48 -6.80 -3.45
N ALA A 59 6.63 -6.67 -4.76
CA ALA A 59 7.06 -5.43 -5.38
C ALA A 59 5.82 -4.60 -5.78
N ILE A 60 5.70 -3.40 -5.23
CA ILE A 60 4.66 -2.41 -5.59
C ILE A 60 5.31 -1.20 -6.25
N LYS A 61 4.75 -0.71 -7.36
CA LYS A 61 5.25 0.52 -7.97
C LYS A 61 5.06 1.70 -7.02
N TYR A 62 6.13 2.47 -6.83
CA TYR A 62 6.08 3.73 -6.11
C TYR A 62 6.53 4.88 -7.00
N LYS A 63 6.02 6.06 -6.68
CA LYS A 63 6.48 7.34 -7.21
C LYS A 63 6.73 8.30 -6.06
N ILE A 64 7.83 9.03 -6.12
CA ILE A 64 8.12 10.11 -5.17
C ILE A 64 7.65 11.41 -5.79
N GLN A 65 6.74 12.08 -5.10
CA GLN A 65 6.35 13.45 -5.42
C GLN A 65 6.42 14.28 -4.14
N ASN A 66 6.98 15.49 -4.23
CA ASN A 66 7.07 16.41 -3.10
C ASN A 66 7.69 15.77 -1.82
N ARG A 67 8.74 14.94 -1.98
CA ARG A 67 9.40 14.15 -0.92
C ARG A 67 8.47 13.19 -0.16
N ARG A 68 7.39 12.76 -0.79
CA ARG A 68 6.47 11.73 -0.27
C ARG A 68 6.44 10.56 -1.23
N ILE A 69 6.48 9.34 -0.69
CA ILE A 69 6.30 8.11 -1.44
C ILE A 69 4.79 7.94 -1.67
N PHE A 70 4.40 7.82 -2.93
CA PHE A 70 3.06 7.44 -3.35
C PHE A 70 3.13 6.05 -3.94
N LEU A 71 2.31 5.16 -3.42
CA LEU A 71 2.04 3.86 -4.04
C LEU A 71 0.98 4.08 -5.11
N ASP A 72 1.09 3.40 -6.25
CA ASP A 72 0.24 3.60 -7.45
C ASP A 72 -1.24 3.18 -7.25
N ALA A 73 -1.75 3.17 -6.01
CA ALA A 73 -3.12 2.88 -5.63
C ALA A 73 -3.91 4.18 -5.41
N GLU A 74 -3.99 5.01 -6.45
CA GLU A 74 -4.23 6.44 -6.28
C GLU A 74 -5.66 6.86 -5.90
N SER A 75 -6.69 6.02 -6.06
CA SER A 75 -8.06 6.45 -5.75
C SER A 75 -8.99 5.28 -5.45
N PHE A 76 -9.61 5.32 -4.27
CA PHE A 76 -10.79 4.52 -3.93
C PHE A 76 -12.02 5.41 -4.13
N PHE A 77 -12.91 4.99 -5.01
CA PHE A 77 -14.17 5.69 -5.26
C PHE A 77 -15.22 5.17 -4.29
N PHE A 78 -15.81 6.07 -3.52
CA PHE A 78 -16.94 5.79 -2.63
C PHE A 78 -18.07 6.77 -2.93
N GLU A 79 -19.30 6.38 -2.60
CA GLU A 79 -20.48 7.23 -2.81
C GLU A 79 -20.43 8.47 -1.88
N GLU A 80 -20.90 9.60 -2.39
CA GLU A 80 -20.92 10.86 -1.66
C GLU A 80 -21.74 10.71 -0.36
N GLY A 81 -21.16 11.11 0.78
CA GLY A 81 -21.76 10.93 2.11
C GLY A 81 -21.20 9.78 2.94
N GLN A 82 -20.44 8.85 2.34
CA GLN A 82 -19.77 7.76 3.08
C GLN A 82 -18.40 8.14 3.64
N ALA A 83 -17.96 9.40 3.48
CA ALA A 83 -16.67 9.86 3.96
C ALA A 83 -16.45 9.57 5.45
N THR A 84 -17.48 9.75 6.29
CA THR A 84 -17.41 9.48 7.74
C THR A 84 -17.24 7.99 8.06
N LEU A 85 -17.77 7.10 7.22
CA LEU A 85 -17.58 5.66 7.38
C LEU A 85 -16.11 5.27 7.17
N TYR A 86 -15.48 5.87 6.15
CA TYR A 86 -14.08 5.60 5.80
C TYR A 86 -13.08 6.47 6.57
N GLN A 87 -13.52 7.44 7.36
CA GLN A 87 -12.63 8.25 8.22
C GLN A 87 -11.90 7.42 9.27
N ASN A 88 -12.51 6.31 9.71
CA ASN A 88 -11.91 5.38 10.66
C ASN A 88 -11.04 4.30 9.97
N ALA A 89 -10.87 4.36 8.64
CA ALA A 89 -10.03 3.41 7.92
C ALA A 89 -8.57 3.56 8.36
N MET A 90 -8.05 2.53 9.02
CA MET A 90 -6.66 2.44 9.45
C MET A 90 -5.82 1.61 8.47
N TYR A 91 -6.47 0.76 7.67
CA TYR A 91 -5.81 0.00 6.63
C TYR A 91 -6.57 -0.01 5.31
N GLY A 92 -5.87 -0.32 4.23
CA GLY A 92 -6.36 -0.39 2.87
C GLY A 92 -5.99 -1.73 2.25
N GLY A 93 -6.98 -2.42 1.71
CA GLY A 93 -6.79 -3.65 0.94
C GLY A 93 -6.27 -3.32 -0.45
N LEU A 94 -5.03 -3.66 -0.71
CA LEU A 94 -4.39 -3.52 -2.00
C LEU A 94 -4.35 -4.87 -2.71
N LYS A 95 -4.79 -4.90 -3.97
CA LYS A 95 -4.59 -6.04 -4.86
C LYS A 95 -3.42 -5.72 -5.78
N LEU A 96 -2.44 -6.62 -5.82
CA LEU A 96 -1.21 -6.48 -6.60
C LEU A 96 -1.20 -7.46 -7.77
N ASP A 97 -0.85 -6.97 -8.95
CA ASP A 97 -0.60 -7.80 -10.14
C ASP A 97 0.88 -8.24 -10.21
N ASP A 98 1.18 -9.24 -11.04
CA ASP A 98 2.54 -9.73 -11.31
C ASP A 98 3.50 -8.61 -11.80
N LYS A 99 2.97 -7.49 -12.31
CA LYS A 99 3.75 -6.31 -12.73
C LYS A 99 4.01 -5.28 -11.62
N GLY A 100 3.53 -5.52 -10.39
CA GLY A 100 3.62 -4.60 -9.26
C GLY A 100 2.66 -3.41 -9.34
N GLU A 101 1.60 -3.53 -10.13
CA GLU A 101 0.50 -2.56 -10.16
C GLU A 101 -0.44 -2.83 -8.99
N SER A 102 -0.77 -1.79 -8.22
CA SER A 102 -1.59 -1.90 -7.02
C SER A 102 -2.95 -1.25 -7.21
N LEU A 103 -4.01 -1.98 -6.89
CA LEU A 103 -5.38 -1.46 -6.90
C LEU A 103 -5.94 -1.48 -5.49
N LEU A 104 -6.41 -0.33 -5.01
CA LEU A 104 -7.14 -0.25 -3.74
C LEU A 104 -8.54 -0.84 -3.91
N VAL A 105 -8.76 -2.02 -3.34
CA VAL A 105 -10.00 -2.80 -3.45
C VAL A 105 -10.87 -2.71 -2.20
N GLY A 106 -10.36 -2.16 -1.11
CA GLY A 106 -11.13 -2.02 0.14
C GLY A 106 -10.43 -1.21 1.21
N LEU A 107 -11.16 -0.86 2.25
CA LEU A 107 -10.67 -0.17 3.45
C LEU A 107 -11.05 -0.98 4.69
N TYR A 108 -10.21 -0.95 5.72
CA TYR A 108 -10.34 -1.76 6.92
C TYR A 108 -10.10 -0.90 8.16
N ASP A 109 -10.82 -1.23 9.23
CA ASP A 109 -10.71 -0.61 10.55
C ASP A 109 -9.46 -1.10 11.32
N GLU A 110 -9.15 -0.53 12.49
CA GLU A 110 -8.06 -0.95 13.37
C GLU A 110 -8.03 -2.46 13.67
N ASN A 111 -9.20 -3.10 13.65
CA ASN A 111 -9.40 -4.53 13.89
C ASN A 111 -9.21 -5.42 12.64
N PHE A 112 -8.69 -4.88 11.53
CA PHE A 112 -8.60 -5.56 10.23
C PHE A 112 -9.97 -6.00 9.67
N GLN A 113 -11.04 -5.32 10.09
CA GLN A 113 -12.39 -5.59 9.61
C GLN A 113 -12.69 -4.73 8.40
N TYR A 114 -13.17 -5.36 7.32
CA TYR A 114 -13.52 -4.68 6.08
C TYR A 114 -14.66 -3.69 6.33
N ILE A 115 -14.41 -2.41 6.03
CA ILE A 115 -15.38 -1.33 6.13
C ILE A 115 -16.25 -1.38 4.87
N GLN A 116 -17.49 -1.81 5.04
CA GLN A 116 -18.49 -1.84 3.99
C GLN A 116 -19.56 -0.79 4.26
N PRO A 117 -20.06 -0.10 3.23
CA PRO A 117 -21.24 0.73 3.39
C PRO A 117 -22.45 -0.16 3.71
N ASP A 118 -23.22 0.27 4.72
CA ASP A 118 -24.52 -0.32 5.00
C ASP A 118 -25.42 -0.07 3.78
N LYS A 119 -26.05 -1.13 3.30
CA LYS A 119 -26.63 -1.22 1.95
C LYS A 119 -28.07 -0.71 1.91
#